data_AF-A0A318VJW5-F1
#
_entry.id   AF-A0A318VJW5-F1
#
_cell.length_a   1.000
_cell.length_b   1.000
_cell.length_c   1.000
_cell.angle_alpha   90.00
_cell.angle_beta   90.00
_cell.angle_gamma   90.00
#
_symmetry.space_group_name_H-M   'P 1'
#
loop_
_entity.id
_entity.type
_entity.pdbx_description
1 polymer ?
#
loop_
_entity_poly.entity_id
_entity_poly.type
_entity_poly.pdbx_seq_one_letter_code
_entity_poly.pdbx_strand_id
1 'polypeptide(L)'
;MNLKQVPFWTSETIVTSVSIGVSVTLAIAILLANQWYSNRRERKKLTCEKIEAFYEATISYENACDQLLTDIQLMKYKRESGYYENDPFVYAQFENALTKMTMLHELYFPSADFDPKAYGIEKMSIIWAANSGEIARKTVNAEEEFSKSRQYVESSSKHLRSLCLKLMREHMV
;
A
#
# COMPACT_ATOMS: atom_id res chain seq x y z
N MET A 1 -79.08 -12.94 -7.45
CA MET A 1 -78.47 -11.60 -7.65
C MET A 1 -77.64 -11.30 -6.41
N ASN A 2 -76.37 -11.73 -6.40
CA ASN A 2 -75.48 -11.58 -5.24
C ASN A 2 -74.69 -10.27 -5.41
N LEU A 3 -75.03 -9.27 -4.61
CA LEU A 3 -74.28 -8.02 -4.52
C LEU A 3 -72.95 -8.29 -3.80
N LYS A 4 -71.84 -8.12 -4.52
CA LYS A 4 -70.49 -8.07 -3.95
C LYS A 4 -70.48 -7.01 -2.84
N GLN A 5 -70.23 -7.43 -1.60
CA GLN A 5 -69.80 -6.52 -0.55
C GLN A 5 -68.45 -5.94 -0.95
N VAL A 6 -68.47 -4.68 -1.39
CA VAL A 6 -67.26 -3.88 -1.57
C VAL A 6 -66.76 -3.54 -0.16
N PRO A 7 -65.49 -3.79 0.18
CA PRO A 7 -64.99 -3.50 1.53
C PRO A 7 -65.09 -2.00 1.81
N PHE A 8 -65.95 -1.66 2.78
CA PHE A 8 -66.10 -0.31 3.31
C PHE A 8 -64.90 -0.05 4.22
N TRP A 9 -63.92 0.72 3.73
CA TRP A 9 -62.78 1.17 4.51
C TRP A 9 -63.29 2.09 5.64
N THR A 10 -63.36 1.58 6.87
CA THR A 10 -63.59 2.42 8.05
C THR A 10 -62.34 3.25 8.32
N SER A 11 -62.49 4.50 8.78
CA SER A 11 -61.38 5.42 9.08
C SER A 11 -60.30 4.78 9.97
N GLU A 12 -60.70 3.86 10.85
CA GLU A 12 -59.83 3.10 11.75
C GLU A 12 -58.88 2.14 11.00
N THR A 13 -59.33 1.49 9.93
CA THR A 13 -58.49 0.62 9.07
C THR A 13 -57.50 1.42 8.21
N ILE A 14 -57.87 2.65 7.82
CA ILE A 14 -56.98 3.56 7.10
C ILE A 14 -55.87 4.07 8.02
N VAL A 15 -56.22 4.49 9.24
CA VAL A 15 -55.25 5.00 10.23
C VAL A 15 -54.25 3.91 10.64
N THR A 16 -54.71 2.69 10.88
CA THR A 16 -53.83 1.55 11.20
C THR A 16 -52.92 1.18 10.03
N SER A 17 -53.42 1.14 8.80
CA SER A 17 -52.61 0.86 7.60
C SER A 17 -51.54 1.94 7.35
N VAL A 18 -51.90 3.22 7.52
CA VAL A 18 -50.95 4.34 7.43
C VAL A 18 -49.90 4.25 8.54
N SER A 19 -50.30 3.93 9.77
CA SER A 19 -49.38 3.75 10.89
C SER A 19 -48.39 2.60 10.66
N ILE A 20 -48.83 1.49 10.08
CA ILE A 20 -47.97 0.36 9.70
C ILE A 20 -47.04 0.76 8.57
N GLY A 21 -47.53 1.48 7.55
CA GLY A 21 -46.69 1.98 6.45
C GLY A 21 -45.58 2.91 6.95
N VAL A 22 -45.91 3.82 7.87
CA VAL A 22 -44.94 4.74 8.49
C VAL A 22 -43.93 3.99 9.34
N SER A 23 -44.34 3.01 10.14
CA SER A 23 -43.43 2.23 10.98
C SER A 23 -42.46 1.37 10.16
N VAL A 24 -42.94 0.74 9.08
CA VAL A 24 -42.10 -0.03 8.15
C VAL A 24 -41.10 0.90 7.43
N THR A 25 -41.54 2.06 6.96
CA THR A 25 -40.66 3.02 6.29
C THR A 25 -39.57 3.54 7.22
N LEU A 26 -39.93 3.84 8.48
CA LEU A 26 -38.99 4.26 9.50
C LEU A 26 -37.97 3.15 9.82
N ALA A 27 -38.42 1.91 9.94
CA ALA A 27 -37.54 0.77 10.15
C ALA A 27 -36.54 0.59 8.99
N ILE A 28 -36.99 0.69 7.74
CA ILE A 28 -36.12 0.63 6.56
C ILE A 28 -35.12 1.79 6.55
N ALA A 29 -35.56 3.02 6.85
CA ALA A 29 -34.67 4.18 6.91
C ALA A 29 -33.57 4.01 7.97
N ILE A 30 -33.91 3.50 9.16
CA ILE A 30 -32.95 3.21 10.22
C ILE A 30 -31.95 2.12 9.78
N LEU A 31 -32.44 1.05 9.14
CA LEU A 31 -31.57 -0.02 8.63
C LEU A 31 -30.59 0.49 7.58
N LEU A 32 -31.06 1.29 6.62
CA LEU A 32 -30.22 1.88 5.57
C LEU A 32 -29.18 2.84 6.17
N ALA A 33 -29.58 3.69 7.12
CA ALA A 33 -28.67 4.60 7.81
C ALA A 33 -27.58 3.82 8.58
N ASN A 34 -27.96 2.75 9.28
CA ASN A 34 -27.01 1.90 10.00
C ASN A 34 -26.05 1.18 9.06
N GLN A 35 -26.56 0.61 7.96
CA GLN A 35 -25.73 -0.06 6.96
C GLN A 35 -24.76 0.91 6.28
N TRP A 36 -25.21 2.13 5.96
CA TRP A 36 -24.36 3.17 5.41
C TRP A 36 -23.25 3.58 6.39
N TYR A 37 -23.59 3.80 7.66
CA TYR A 37 -22.61 4.15 8.68
C TYR A 37 -21.59 3.03 8.90
N SER A 38 -22.06 1.78 8.97
CA SER A 38 -21.21 0.60 9.10
C SER A 38 -20.25 0.46 7.91
N ASN A 39 -20.76 0.52 6.67
CA ASN A 39 -19.95 0.43 5.47
C ASN A 39 -18.93 1.57 5.39
N ARG A 40 -19.31 2.79 5.78
CA ARG A 40 -18.40 3.95 5.79
C ARG A 40 -17.26 3.74 6.79
N ARG A 41 -17.57 3.25 7.99
CA ARG A 41 -16.58 2.96 9.03
C ARG A 41 -15.64 1.83 8.60
N GLU A 42 -16.18 0.77 8.03
CA GLU A 42 -15.40 -0.37 7.53
C GLU A 42 -14.44 0.04 6.41
N ARG A 43 -14.91 0.85 5.45
CA ARG A 43 -14.05 1.40 4.40
C ARG A 43 -12.91 2.24 4.97
N LYS A 44 -13.18 3.14 5.92
CA LYS A 44 -12.12 3.93 6.59
C LYS A 44 -11.10 3.03 7.29
N LYS A 45 -11.56 2.00 7.99
CA LYS A 45 -10.69 1.04 8.68
C LYS A 45 -9.81 0.28 7.67
N LEU A 46 -10.40 -0.23 6.60
CA LEU A 46 -9.68 -0.92 5.54
C LEU A 46 -8.61 -0.01 4.93
N THR A 47 -8.96 1.23 4.58
CA THR A 47 -7.98 2.18 4.02
C THR A 47 -6.82 2.43 4.98
N CYS A 48 -7.09 2.59 6.28
CA CYS A 48 -6.04 2.74 7.30
C CYS A 48 -5.10 1.53 7.33
N GLU A 49 -5.65 0.32 7.39
CA GLU A 49 -4.88 -0.94 7.38
C GLU A 49 -4.01 -1.06 6.12
N LYS A 50 -4.48 -0.57 4.96
CA LYS A 50 -3.69 -0.60 3.72
C LYS A 50 -2.59 0.46 3.69
N ILE A 51 -2.79 1.62 4.30
CA ILE A 51 -1.74 2.63 4.43
C ILE A 51 -0.64 2.12 5.39
N GLU A 52 -1.02 1.51 6.50
CA GLU A 52 -0.09 0.86 7.43
C GLU A 52 0.71 -0.25 6.73
N ALA A 53 0.04 -1.13 5.97
CA ALA A 53 0.71 -2.17 5.21
C ALA A 53 1.67 -1.62 4.14
N PHE A 54 1.37 -0.46 3.55
CA PHE A 54 2.25 0.22 2.59
C PHE A 54 3.48 0.81 3.30
N TYR A 55 3.28 1.40 4.47
CA TYR A 55 4.35 1.93 5.31
C TYR A 55 5.30 0.83 5.80
N GLU A 56 4.77 -0.31 6.25
CA GLU A 56 5.59 -1.48 6.60
C GLU A 56 6.40 -1.99 5.41
N ALA A 57 5.80 -2.03 4.21
CA ALA A 57 6.51 -2.42 3.00
C ALA A 57 7.63 -1.44 2.65
N THR A 58 7.42 -0.14 2.87
CA THR A 58 8.44 0.91 2.72
C THR A 58 9.62 0.69 3.67
N ILE A 59 9.35 0.37 4.95
CA ILE A 59 10.40 0.06 5.92
C ILE A 59 11.17 -1.20 5.51
N SER A 60 10.46 -2.25 5.08
CA SER A 60 11.09 -3.48 4.62
C SER A 60 12.00 -3.24 3.41
N TYR A 61 11.57 -2.39 2.48
CA TYR A 61 12.37 -1.97 1.33
C TYR A 61 13.65 -1.24 1.77
N GLU A 62 13.52 -0.26 2.66
CA GLU A 62 14.65 0.53 3.18
C GLU A 62 15.67 -0.36 3.90
N ASN A 63 15.20 -1.25 4.77
CA ASN A 63 16.05 -2.19 5.50
C ASN A 63 16.79 -3.14 4.55
N ALA A 64 16.11 -3.66 3.52
CA ALA A 64 16.74 -4.54 2.53
C ALA A 64 17.79 -3.79 1.71
N CYS A 65 17.52 -2.54 1.30
CA CYS A 65 18.49 -1.70 0.62
C CYS A 65 19.73 -1.44 1.49
N ASP A 66 19.53 -1.07 2.76
CA ASP A 66 20.60 -0.80 3.71
C ASP A 66 21.45 -2.05 3.99
N GLN A 67 20.81 -3.22 4.08
CA GLN A 67 21.50 -4.48 4.24
C GLN A 67 22.34 -4.83 3.00
N LEU A 68 21.81 -4.66 1.79
CA LEU A 68 22.57 -4.87 0.55
C LEU A 68 23.79 -3.94 0.46
N LEU A 69 23.62 -2.65 0.80
CA LEU A 69 24.73 -1.70 0.85
C LEU A 69 25.79 -2.14 1.88
N THR A 70 25.35 -2.55 3.06
CA THR A 70 26.24 -2.98 4.15
C THR A 70 27.00 -4.25 3.77
N ASP A 71 26.33 -5.24 3.18
CA ASP A 71 26.96 -6.49 2.78
C ASP A 71 28.02 -6.26 1.67
N ILE A 72 27.83 -5.27 0.79
CA ILE A 72 28.84 -4.85 -0.20
C ILE A 72 30.02 -4.17 0.49
N GLN A 73 29.75 -3.23 1.41
CA GLN A 73 30.79 -2.50 2.14
C GLN A 73 31.67 -3.43 2.98
N LEU A 74 31.08 -4.45 3.59
CA LEU A 74 31.77 -5.50 4.35
C LEU A 74 32.45 -6.55 3.46
N MET A 75 32.26 -6.50 2.14
CA MET A 75 32.71 -7.51 1.18
C MET A 75 32.30 -8.94 1.55
N LYS A 76 31.14 -9.10 2.20
CA LYS A 76 30.72 -10.35 2.85
C LYS A 76 30.57 -11.52 1.87
N TYR A 77 30.12 -11.24 0.65
CA TYR A 77 29.86 -12.21 -0.41
C TYR A 77 30.76 -12.00 -1.63
N LYS A 78 31.98 -11.51 -1.41
CA LYS A 78 32.98 -11.37 -2.46
C LYS A 78 33.49 -12.74 -2.89
N ARG A 79 33.39 -13.05 -4.19
CA ARG A 79 33.99 -14.24 -4.81
C ARG A 79 35.49 -14.06 -5.02
N GLU A 80 36.22 -15.17 -5.13
CA GLU A 80 37.67 -15.17 -5.41
C GLU A 80 38.03 -14.41 -6.70
N SER A 81 37.13 -14.43 -7.68
CA SER A 81 37.24 -13.68 -8.94
C SER A 81 37.10 -12.16 -8.78
N GLY A 82 36.83 -11.66 -7.58
CA GLY A 82 36.62 -10.25 -7.26
C GLY A 82 35.19 -9.75 -7.49
N TYR A 83 34.32 -10.57 -8.08
CA TYR A 83 32.91 -10.27 -8.28
C TYR A 83 32.14 -10.38 -6.95
N TYR A 84 31.13 -9.55 -6.80
CA TYR A 84 30.20 -9.64 -5.69
C TYR A 84 28.93 -10.39 -6.10
N GLU A 85 28.36 -11.14 -5.17
CA GLU A 85 27.05 -11.76 -5.34
C GLU A 85 26.12 -11.27 -4.24
N ASN A 86 24.94 -10.78 -4.61
CA ASN A 86 23.96 -10.34 -3.64
C ASN A 86 23.47 -11.53 -2.81
N ASP A 87 23.21 -11.29 -1.53
CA ASP A 87 22.52 -12.26 -0.68
C ASP A 87 21.13 -12.54 -1.28
N PRO A 88 20.84 -13.78 -1.73
CA PRO A 88 19.58 -14.10 -2.38
C PRO A 88 18.38 -13.88 -1.45
N PHE A 89 18.56 -14.02 -0.13
CA PHE A 89 17.49 -13.80 0.82
C PHE A 89 17.16 -12.32 0.99
N VAL A 90 18.17 -11.45 1.06
CA VAL A 90 17.98 -10.00 1.17
C VAL A 90 17.43 -9.44 -0.13
N TYR A 91 17.93 -9.93 -1.27
CA TYR A 91 17.43 -9.55 -2.59
C TYR A 91 15.94 -9.93 -2.76
N ALA A 92 15.54 -11.12 -2.32
CA ALA A 92 14.13 -11.52 -2.33
C ALA A 92 13.27 -10.64 -1.41
N GLN A 93 13.76 -10.23 -0.24
CA GLN A 93 13.04 -9.29 0.63
C GLN A 93 12.84 -7.93 -0.04
N PHE A 94 13.85 -7.42 -0.73
CA PHE A 94 13.75 -6.19 -1.52
C PHE A 94 12.66 -6.31 -2.58
N GLU A 95 12.68 -7.36 -3.41
CA GLU A 95 11.68 -7.56 -4.47
C GLU A 95 10.27 -7.74 -3.90
N ASN A 96 10.13 -8.49 -2.80
CA ASN A 96 8.85 -8.68 -2.13
C ASN A 96 8.30 -7.36 -1.57
N ALA A 97 9.15 -6.52 -0.98
CA ALA A 97 8.74 -5.22 -0.48
C ALA A 97 8.26 -4.30 -1.61
N LEU A 98 9.02 -4.23 -2.71
CA LEU A 98 8.65 -3.44 -3.89
C LEU A 98 7.37 -3.94 -4.56
N THR A 99 7.21 -5.26 -4.67
CA THR A 99 5.99 -5.88 -5.18
C THR A 99 4.80 -5.58 -4.28
N LYS A 100 4.95 -5.68 -2.96
CA LYS A 100 3.89 -5.35 -1.99
C LYS A 100 3.48 -3.89 -2.09
N MET A 101 4.42 -2.96 -2.22
CA MET A 101 4.12 -1.54 -2.45
C MET A 101 3.36 -1.34 -3.76
N THR A 102 3.81 -1.97 -4.85
CA THR A 102 3.17 -1.89 -6.17
C THR A 102 1.73 -2.39 -6.12
N MET A 103 1.50 -3.57 -5.53
CA MET A 103 0.15 -4.14 -5.40
C MET A 103 -0.77 -3.25 -4.56
N LEU A 104 -0.27 -2.70 -3.45
CA LEU A 104 -1.06 -1.80 -2.61
C LEU A 104 -1.38 -0.48 -3.33
N HIS A 105 -0.42 0.06 -4.08
CA HIS A 105 -0.61 1.24 -4.91
C HIS A 105 -1.70 1.01 -5.96
N GLU A 106 -1.57 -0.03 -6.79
CA GLU A 106 -2.51 -0.31 -7.88
C GLU A 106 -3.94 -0.60 -7.39
N LEU A 107 -4.07 -1.31 -6.26
CA LEU A 107 -5.37 -1.73 -5.73
C LEU A 107 -6.09 -0.66 -4.90
N TYR A 108 -5.36 0.10 -4.09
CA TYR A 108 -5.95 0.97 -3.07
C TYR A 108 -5.62 2.45 -3.26
N PHE A 109 -4.50 2.78 -3.89
CA PHE A 109 -4.00 4.14 -4.00
C PHE A 109 -3.57 4.52 -5.43
N PRO A 110 -4.38 4.25 -6.48
CA PRO A 110 -3.95 4.42 -7.87
C PRO A 110 -3.66 5.89 -8.25
N SER A 111 -4.19 6.85 -7.48
CA SER A 111 -3.93 8.28 -7.66
C SER A 111 -2.67 8.78 -6.94
N ALA A 112 -2.00 7.93 -6.15
CA ALA A 112 -0.79 8.31 -5.45
C ALA A 112 0.40 8.36 -6.42
N ASP A 113 1.32 9.29 -6.16
CA ASP A 113 2.51 9.53 -6.98
C ASP A 113 3.59 8.49 -6.66
N PHE A 114 3.42 7.28 -7.17
CA PHE A 114 4.35 6.17 -6.97
C PHE A 114 4.59 5.45 -8.31
N ASP A 115 5.86 5.39 -8.72
CA ASP A 115 6.31 4.61 -9.87
C ASP A 115 7.28 3.51 -9.39
N PRO A 116 6.90 2.23 -9.45
CA PRO A 116 7.77 1.11 -9.06
C PRO A 116 9.14 1.12 -9.74
N LYS A 117 9.22 1.61 -10.99
CA LYS A 117 10.47 1.65 -11.76
C LYS A 117 11.47 2.67 -11.23
N ALA A 118 11.00 3.64 -10.45
CA ALA A 118 11.87 4.58 -9.75
C ALA A 118 12.58 3.95 -8.55
N TYR A 119 12.11 2.79 -8.08
CA TYR A 119 12.58 2.10 -6.87
C TYR A 119 13.35 0.81 -7.15
N GLY A 120 13.63 0.50 -8.42
CA GLY A 120 14.30 -0.73 -8.82
C GLY A 120 15.76 -0.83 -8.35
N ILE A 121 16.27 -2.06 -8.29
CA ILE A 121 17.63 -2.34 -7.81
C ILE A 121 18.69 -1.73 -8.73
N GLU A 122 18.37 -1.59 -10.01
CA GLU A 122 19.21 -0.99 -11.04
C GLU A 122 19.54 0.49 -10.77
N LYS A 123 18.79 1.15 -9.87
CA LYS A 123 19.08 2.52 -9.43
C LYS A 123 20.17 2.58 -8.37
N MET A 124 20.50 1.46 -7.73
CA MET A 124 21.62 1.34 -6.79
C MET A 124 22.89 1.00 -7.57
N SER A 125 23.59 2.03 -8.03
CA SER A 125 24.74 1.90 -8.93
C SER A 125 25.88 1.04 -8.36
N ILE A 126 26.06 1.02 -7.04
CA ILE A 126 27.06 0.18 -6.36
C ILE A 126 26.79 -1.31 -6.55
N ILE A 127 25.51 -1.73 -6.61
CA ILE A 127 25.14 -3.14 -6.81
C ILE A 127 25.53 -3.58 -8.21
N TRP A 128 25.23 -2.75 -9.22
CA TRP A 128 25.68 -3.01 -10.58
C TRP A 128 27.20 -3.06 -10.67
N ALA A 129 27.91 -2.08 -10.08
CA ALA A 129 29.36 -2.01 -10.09
C ALA A 129 30.04 -3.21 -9.40
N ALA A 130 29.43 -3.72 -8.32
CA ALA A 130 29.91 -4.88 -7.58
C ALA A 130 29.65 -6.19 -8.35
N ASN A 131 28.46 -6.36 -8.91
CA ASN A 131 28.07 -7.56 -9.64
C ASN A 131 28.75 -7.69 -11.02
N SER A 132 29.05 -6.56 -11.68
CA SER A 132 29.76 -6.54 -12.96
C SER A 132 31.29 -6.69 -12.81
N GLY A 133 31.81 -6.60 -11.59
CA GLY A 133 33.24 -6.67 -11.29
C GLY A 133 34.01 -5.38 -11.60
N GLU A 134 33.32 -4.28 -11.93
CA GLU A 134 33.94 -2.98 -12.23
C GLU A 134 34.70 -2.43 -11.01
N ILE A 135 34.21 -2.69 -9.79
CA ILE A 135 34.95 -2.38 -8.55
C ILE A 135 36.27 -3.14 -8.49
N ALA A 136 36.28 -4.44 -8.82
CA ALA A 136 37.49 -5.26 -8.79
C ALA A 136 38.50 -4.84 -9.88
N ARG A 137 38.00 -4.40 -11.04
CA ARG A 137 38.80 -3.86 -12.15
C ARG A 137 39.29 -2.43 -11.89
N LYS A 138 38.81 -1.78 -10.83
CA LYS A 138 39.10 -0.36 -10.50
C LYS A 138 38.72 0.61 -11.63
N THR A 139 37.73 0.24 -12.44
CA THR A 139 37.19 1.08 -13.51
C THR A 139 36.24 2.14 -12.97
N VAL A 140 35.67 1.89 -11.80
CA VAL A 140 34.81 2.83 -11.05
C VAL A 140 35.34 3.03 -9.63
N ASN A 141 35.08 4.21 -9.06
CA ASN A 141 35.40 4.49 -7.67
C ASN A 141 34.31 3.91 -6.76
N ALA A 142 34.66 2.88 -5.98
CA ALA A 142 33.72 2.20 -5.08
C ALA A 142 33.11 3.13 -4.02
N GLU A 143 33.87 4.11 -3.52
CA GLU A 143 33.37 5.05 -2.51
C GLU A 143 32.35 6.03 -3.11
N GLU A 144 32.61 6.49 -4.33
CA GLU A 144 31.69 7.35 -5.08
C GLU A 144 30.38 6.62 -5.39
N GLU A 145 30.47 5.38 -5.90
CA GLU A 145 29.28 4.58 -6.24
C GLU A 145 28.47 4.19 -4.99
N PHE A 146 29.16 3.93 -3.87
CA PHE A 146 28.51 3.69 -2.58
C PHE A 146 27.77 4.93 -2.10
N SER A 147 28.40 6.11 -2.17
CA SER A 147 27.79 7.38 -1.79
C SER A 147 26.54 7.70 -2.63
N LYS A 148 26.62 7.54 -3.96
CA LYS A 148 25.47 7.69 -4.87
C LYS A 148 24.32 6.77 -4.49
N SER A 149 24.62 5.51 -4.23
CA SER A 149 23.60 4.51 -3.88
C SER A 149 22.98 4.79 -2.51
N ARG A 150 23.77 5.26 -1.53
CA ARG A 150 23.28 5.67 -0.21
C ARG A 150 22.34 6.88 -0.31
N GLN A 151 22.73 7.89 -1.09
CA GLN A 151 21.91 9.07 -1.32
C GLN A 151 20.59 8.71 -2.02
N TYR A 152 20.64 7.80 -2.99
CA TYR A 152 19.45 7.26 -3.63
C TYR A 152 18.50 6.60 -2.60
N VAL A 153 19.00 5.67 -1.78
CA VAL A 153 18.18 4.99 -0.75
C VAL A 153 17.55 6.01 0.21
N GLU A 154 18.32 6.99 0.67
CA GLU A 154 17.81 8.05 1.54
C GLU A 154 16.71 8.88 0.87
N SER A 155 16.93 9.29 -0.38
CA SER A 155 15.94 10.07 -1.14
C SER A 155 14.65 9.28 -1.40
N SER A 156 14.78 8.00 -1.75
CA SER A 156 13.67 7.08 -1.96
C SER A 156 12.89 6.84 -0.67
N SER A 157 13.57 6.58 0.44
CA SER A 157 12.97 6.44 1.77
C SER A 157 12.17 7.70 2.17
N LYS A 158 12.77 8.89 2.02
CA LYS A 158 12.10 10.16 2.28
C LYS A 158 10.84 10.33 1.43
N HIS A 159 10.91 10.01 0.14
CA HIS A 159 9.76 10.12 -0.75
C HIS A 159 8.63 9.16 -0.35
N LEU A 160 8.94 7.87 -0.13
CA LEU A 160 7.95 6.86 0.25
C LEU A 160 7.28 7.19 1.61
N ARG A 161 8.05 7.66 2.58
CA ARG A 161 7.51 8.14 3.87
C ARG A 161 6.59 9.34 3.68
N SER A 162 6.97 10.30 2.83
CA SER A 162 6.13 11.46 2.50
C SER A 162 4.82 11.03 1.84
N LEU A 163 4.87 10.07 0.92
CA LEU A 163 3.70 9.49 0.27
C LEU A 163 2.76 8.83 1.28
N CYS A 164 3.28 8.04 2.24
CA CYS A 164 2.48 7.46 3.31
C CYS A 164 1.79 8.54 4.16
N LEU A 165 2.51 9.61 4.53
CA LEU A 165 1.95 10.73 5.28
C LEU A 165 0.85 11.47 4.51
N LYS A 166 1.03 11.64 3.20
CA LYS A 166 0.01 12.23 2.32
C LYS A 166 -1.25 11.37 2.28
N LEU A 167 -1.10 10.06 2.07
CA LEU A 167 -2.21 9.10 2.07
C LEU A 167 -2.97 9.08 3.40
N MET A 168 -2.25 9.09 4.53
CA MET A 168 -2.88 9.19 5.85
C MET A 168 -3.71 10.47 5.97
N ARG A 169 -3.17 11.62 5.54
CA ARG A 169 -3.87 12.90 5.62
C ARG A 169 -5.11 12.95 4.72
N GLU A 170 -5.04 12.38 3.52
CA GLU A 170 -6.14 12.36 2.55
C GLU A 170 -7.29 11.44 2.96
N HIS A 171 -7.02 10.33 3.66
CA HIS A 171 -8.01 9.31 3.96
C HIS A 171 -8.45 9.21 5.42
N MET A 172 -7.68 9.75 6.37
CA MET A 172 -8.00 9.67 7.80
C MET A 172 -8.72 10.91 8.35
N VAL A 173 -8.54 12.09 7.73
CA VAL A 173 -9.32 13.31 8.02
C VAL A 173 -10.71 13.17 7.41
#